data_AF-A0A899FTF0-F1
#
_entry.id   AF-A0A899FTF0-F1
#
_cell.length_a   1.000
_cell.length_b   1.000
_cell.length_c   1.000
_cell.angle_alpha   90.00
_cell.angle_beta   90.00
_cell.angle_gamma   90.00
#
_symmetry.space_group_name_H-M   'P 1'
#
loop_
_entity.id
_entity.type
_entity.pdbx_description
1 polymer ?
#
loop_
_entity_poly.entity_id
_entity_poly.type
_entity_poly.pdbx_seq_one_letter_code
_entity_poly.pdbx_strand_id
1 'polypeptide(L)'
;MPFHKCFEKELDGLRLYVEREMANAVKRTCPVCNLSFVKSDGCNKLICQCGYVMCYICRKNIKKESYAHFCNHFRSIPGKKCVECTKCDLYKVDDNIAEVAERATKEYLLACKDSGVFLDLKESTELLKDGSLHQRILVLINNLLELFLEHMLA
;
A
#
# COMPACT_ATOMS: atom_id res chain seq x y z
N MET A 1 -31.89 19.39 -18.12
CA MET A 1 -30.47 19.03 -18.33
C MET A 1 -30.08 18.07 -17.21
N PRO A 2 -29.55 16.87 -17.49
CA PRO A 2 -29.20 15.95 -16.43
C PRO A 2 -27.88 16.39 -15.80
N PHE A 3 -27.92 16.66 -14.49
CA PHE A 3 -26.77 16.99 -13.66
C PHE A 3 -25.94 15.72 -13.42
N HIS A 4 -25.03 15.36 -14.33
CA HIS A 4 -24.05 14.31 -14.06
C HIS A 4 -22.91 14.86 -13.20
N LYS A 5 -22.85 14.43 -11.94
CA LYS A 5 -21.73 14.69 -11.04
C LYS A 5 -20.65 13.65 -11.33
N CYS A 6 -19.64 14.02 -12.13
CA CYS A 6 -18.50 13.15 -12.44
C CYS A 6 -17.42 13.27 -11.36
N PHE A 7 -17.00 12.16 -10.75
CA PHE A 7 -15.91 12.10 -9.76
C PHE A 7 -14.65 11.41 -10.29
N GLU A 8 -14.54 11.26 -11.61
CA GLU A 8 -13.48 10.50 -12.27
C GLU A 8 -12.09 11.06 -11.94
N LYS A 9 -11.94 12.40 -11.91
CA LYS A 9 -10.65 13.06 -11.64
C LYS A 9 -10.17 12.84 -10.22
N GLU A 10 -11.10 12.84 -9.26
CA GLU A 10 -10.85 12.63 -7.84
C GLU A 10 -10.44 11.19 -7.55
N LEU A 11 -11.14 10.23 -8.17
CA LEU A 11 -10.83 8.80 -8.07
C LEU A 11 -9.49 8.46 -8.73
N ASP A 12 -9.19 9.06 -9.89
CA ASP A 12 -7.89 8.91 -10.54
C ASP A 12 -6.77 9.52 -9.70
N GLY A 13 -7.00 10.67 -9.06
CA GLY A 13 -6.03 11.29 -8.15
C GLY A 13 -5.67 10.35 -6.99
N LEU A 14 -6.67 9.75 -6.34
CA LEU A 14 -6.47 8.77 -5.28
C LEU A 14 -5.70 7.54 -5.79
N ARG A 15 -6.14 6.96 -6.92
CA ARG A 15 -5.51 5.79 -7.53
C ARG A 15 -4.03 6.04 -7.82
N LEU A 16 -3.72 7.14 -8.53
CA LEU A 16 -2.36 7.50 -8.89
C LEU A 16 -1.49 7.78 -7.67
N TYR A 17 -2.05 8.36 -6.60
CA TYR A 17 -1.32 8.57 -5.35
C TYR A 17 -0.95 7.24 -4.68
N VAL A 18 -1.93 6.34 -4.53
CA VAL A 18 -1.71 5.02 -3.91
C VAL A 18 -0.73 4.18 -4.73
N GLU A 19 -0.91 4.10 -6.05
CA GLU A 19 0.00 3.37 -6.95
C GLU A 19 1.45 3.90 -6.85
N ARG A 20 1.62 5.23 -6.81
CA ARG A 20 2.93 5.87 -6.67
C ARG A 20 3.59 5.50 -5.34
N GLU A 21 2.86 5.57 -4.23
CA GLU A 21 3.41 5.26 -2.91
C GLU A 21 3.74 3.77 -2.74
N MET A 22 2.92 2.89 -3.28
CA MET A 22 3.23 1.45 -3.37
C MET A 22 4.52 1.21 -4.18
N ALA A 23 4.65 1.86 -5.34
CA ALA A 23 5.86 1.75 -6.16
C ALA A 23 7.10 2.29 -5.44
N ASN A 24 6.97 3.41 -4.70
CA ASN A 24 8.04 4.02 -3.89
C ASN A 24 8.49 3.11 -2.73
N ALA A 25 7.56 2.35 -2.15
CA ALA A 25 7.85 1.42 -1.06
C ALA A 25 8.67 0.21 -1.52
N VAL A 26 8.50 -0.24 -2.76
CA VAL A 26 9.22 -1.39 -3.32
C VAL A 26 10.52 -0.97 -4.02
N LYS A 27 10.51 0.12 -4.78
CA LYS A 27 11.69 0.55 -5.54
C LYS A 27 12.83 1.05 -4.63
N ARG A 28 14.06 0.76 -5.00
CA ARG A 28 15.27 1.33 -4.38
C ARG A 28 16.02 2.15 -5.40
N THR A 29 16.33 3.39 -5.06
CA THR A 29 17.04 4.33 -5.92
C THR A 29 18.44 4.55 -5.37
N CYS A 30 19.45 4.37 -6.21
CA CYS A 30 20.82 4.70 -5.83
C CYS A 30 20.99 6.22 -5.69
N PRO A 31 21.48 6.74 -4.54
CA PRO A 31 21.65 8.19 -4.36
C PRO A 31 22.82 8.78 -5.15
N VAL A 32 23.66 7.95 -5.78
CA VAL A 32 24.83 8.39 -6.55
C VAL A 32 24.49 8.53 -8.04
N CYS A 33 23.90 7.50 -8.65
CA CYS A 33 23.60 7.49 -10.09
C CYS A 33 22.11 7.52 -10.42
N ASN A 34 21.23 7.59 -9.41
CA ASN A 34 19.77 7.60 -9.54
C ASN A 34 19.15 6.39 -10.25
N LEU A 35 19.92 5.31 -10.45
CA LEU A 35 19.38 4.05 -10.95
C LEU A 35 18.40 3.46 -9.94
N SER A 36 17.18 3.21 -10.39
CA SER A 36 16.12 2.61 -9.58
C SER A 36 15.92 1.15 -9.96
N PHE A 37 15.80 0.28 -8.97
CA PHE A 37 15.63 -1.15 -9.18
C PHE A 37 14.75 -1.77 -8.09
N VAL A 38 14.11 -2.87 -8.45
CA VAL A 38 13.31 -3.72 -7.55
C VAL A 38 14.05 -5.03 -7.38
N LYS A 39 14.04 -5.56 -6.16
CA LYS A 39 14.63 -6.86 -5.88
C LYS A 39 13.61 -7.93 -6.25
N SER A 40 13.94 -8.82 -7.19
CA SER A 40 13.14 -10.02 -7.46
C SER A 40 13.34 -11.07 -6.38
N ASP A 41 14.60 -11.40 -6.07
CA ASP A 41 14.98 -12.45 -5.11
C ASP A 41 16.36 -12.18 -4.48
N GLY A 42 16.76 -12.99 -3.49
CA GLY A 42 18.11 -12.98 -2.93
C GLY A 42 18.27 -12.26 -1.59
N CYS A 43 19.45 -11.68 -1.32
CA CYS A 43 19.76 -11.04 -0.05
C CYS A 43 19.53 -9.52 -0.08
N ASN A 44 19.38 -8.89 1.09
CA ASN A 44 19.08 -7.46 1.24
C ASN A 44 20.32 -6.56 1.13
N LYS A 45 21.50 -7.12 0.86
CA LYS A 45 22.70 -6.36 0.49
C LYS A 45 22.68 -6.11 -1.01
N LEU A 46 22.52 -4.86 -1.41
CA LEU A 46 22.48 -4.45 -2.81
C LEU A 46 23.80 -3.78 -3.19
N ILE A 47 24.26 -4.05 -4.41
CA ILE A 47 25.39 -3.34 -5.03
C ILE A 47 24.87 -2.75 -6.33
N CYS A 48 24.88 -1.42 -6.43
CA CYS A 48 24.55 -0.73 -7.66
C CYS A 48 25.70 -0.87 -8.67
N GLN A 49 25.38 -0.77 -9.97
CA GLN A 49 26.37 -0.81 -11.05
C GLN A 49 27.46 0.27 -10.93
N CYS A 50 27.16 1.41 -10.28
CA CYS A 50 28.16 2.45 -9.98
C CYS A 50 29.08 2.13 -8.77
N GLY A 51 28.89 0.98 -8.11
CA GLY A 51 29.67 0.55 -6.95
C GLY A 51 29.14 1.03 -5.58
N TYR A 52 28.00 1.73 -5.53
CA TYR A 52 27.33 2.07 -4.28
C TYR A 52 26.70 0.83 -3.64
N VAL A 53 26.94 0.61 -2.34
CA VAL A 53 26.42 -0.56 -1.61
C VAL A 53 25.40 -0.10 -0.58
N MET A 54 24.19 -0.66 -0.63
CA MET A 54 23.10 -0.27 0.26
C MET A 54 22.30 -1.46 0.80
N CYS A 55 21.62 -1.24 1.92
CA CYS A 55 20.65 -2.19 2.45
C CYS A 55 19.26 -1.96 1.83
N TYR A 56 18.60 -3.01 1.37
CA TYR A 56 17.23 -2.94 0.84
C TYR A 56 16.22 -2.52 1.91
N ILE A 57 16.42 -2.87 3.17
CA ILE A 57 15.47 -2.55 4.24
C ILE A 57 15.61 -1.08 4.67
N CYS A 58 16.80 -0.69 5.13
CA CYS A 58 17.00 0.63 5.73
C CYS A 58 17.48 1.72 4.75
N ARG A 59 17.76 1.37 3.49
CA ARG A 59 18.25 2.27 2.41
C ARG A 59 19.61 2.95 2.68
N LYS A 60 20.28 2.64 3.80
CA LYS A 60 21.58 3.22 4.19
C LYS A 60 22.74 2.64 3.38
N ASN A 61 23.81 3.42 3.25
CA ASN A 61 25.09 2.95 2.75
C ASN A 61 25.69 1.94 3.73
N ILE A 62 25.96 0.72 3.26
CA ILE A 62 26.56 -0.34 4.06
C ILE A 62 27.88 -0.82 3.46
N LYS A 63 28.57 0.00 2.66
CA LYS A 63 29.83 -0.39 2.01
C LYS A 63 30.91 -0.82 3.02
N LYS A 64 30.98 -0.13 4.17
CA LYS A 64 31.95 -0.44 5.24
C LYS A 64 31.52 -1.66 6.07
N GLU A 65 30.26 -1.69 6.50
CA GLU A 65 29.72 -2.79 7.33
C GLU A 65 29.56 -4.09 6.55
N SER A 66 29.22 -4.01 5.26
CA SER A 66 28.92 -5.15 4.39
C SER A 66 27.92 -6.10 5.06
N TYR A 67 28.29 -7.36 5.27
CA TYR A 67 27.45 -8.35 5.92
C TYR A 67 27.28 -8.13 7.44
N ALA A 68 28.16 -7.36 8.09
CA ALA A 68 28.05 -7.06 9.52
C ALA A 68 26.84 -6.17 9.87
N HIS A 69 26.24 -5.53 8.85
CA HIS A 69 24.98 -4.78 8.97
C HIS A 69 23.79 -5.66 9.34
N PHE A 70 23.85 -6.96 8.99
CA PHE A 70 22.73 -7.87 9.15
C PHE A 70 22.80 -8.63 10.48
N CYS A 71 21.63 -8.99 10.98
CA CYS A 71 21.47 -9.78 12.19
C CYS A 71 21.88 -11.23 11.94
N ASN A 72 22.73 -11.78 12.82
CA ASN A 72 23.14 -13.19 12.80
C ASN A 72 22.51 -14.02 13.94
N HIS A 73 21.63 -13.41 14.76
CA HIS A 73 20.95 -14.14 15.83
C HIS A 73 20.01 -15.20 15.26
N PHE A 74 20.00 -16.36 15.91
CA PHE A 74 19.11 -17.45 15.56
C PHE A 74 17.65 -17.06 15.80
N ARG A 75 16.75 -17.52 14.92
CA ARG A 75 15.32 -17.29 15.04
C ARG A 75 14.61 -18.62 15.15
N SER A 76 13.91 -18.84 16.26
CA SER A 76 13.06 -20.03 16.44
C SER A 76 11.92 -20.09 15.41
N ILE A 77 11.44 -18.93 14.98
CA ILE A 77 10.42 -18.79 13.93
C ILE A 77 11.01 -17.95 12.79
N PRO A 78 11.10 -18.46 11.56
CA PRO A 78 11.59 -17.71 10.42
C PRO A 78 10.72 -16.47 10.16
N GLY A 79 11.33 -15.35 9.76
CA GLY A 79 10.63 -14.12 9.41
C GLY A 79 10.25 -13.19 10.57
N LYS A 80 10.30 -13.64 11.84
CA LYS A 80 10.12 -12.75 13.00
C LYS A 80 11.26 -11.74 13.11
N LYS A 81 10.97 -10.54 13.64
CA LYS A 81 11.99 -9.50 13.94
C LYS A 81 12.90 -9.94 15.08
N CYS A 82 14.14 -9.45 15.12
CA CYS A 82 15.08 -9.78 16.19
C CYS A 82 14.67 -9.03 17.45
N VAL A 83 14.75 -9.68 18.60
CA VAL A 83 14.53 -9.06 19.92
C VAL A 83 15.86 -8.67 20.58
N GLU A 84 16.96 -9.26 20.15
CA GLU A 84 18.30 -9.05 20.74
C GLU A 84 19.06 -7.88 20.11
N CYS A 85 18.71 -7.46 18.88
CA CYS A 85 19.36 -6.35 18.21
C CYS A 85 18.46 -5.62 17.21
N THR A 86 18.93 -4.44 16.77
CA THR A 86 18.27 -3.56 15.79
C THR A 86 18.82 -3.69 14.38
N LYS A 87 19.63 -4.72 14.10
CA LYS A 87 20.22 -4.97 12.78
C LYS A 87 19.17 -5.46 11.77
N CYS A 88 19.43 -5.19 10.49
CA CYS A 88 18.52 -5.59 9.42
C CYS A 88 18.56 -7.10 9.16
N ASP A 89 17.49 -7.65 8.60
CA ASP A 89 17.44 -9.04 8.17
C ASP A 89 18.06 -9.22 6.78
N LEU A 90 18.87 -10.27 6.61
CA LEU A 90 19.55 -10.54 5.33
C LEU A 90 18.58 -11.09 4.26
N TYR A 91 17.63 -11.93 4.64
CA TYR A 91 16.76 -12.67 3.71
C TYR A 91 15.26 -12.40 3.88
N LYS A 92 14.89 -11.29 4.53
CA LYS A 92 13.48 -10.94 4.70
C LYS A 92 12.93 -10.26 3.45
N VAL A 93 11.72 -10.63 3.05
CA VAL A 93 10.91 -9.92 2.06
C VAL A 93 10.10 -8.85 2.79
N ASP A 94 10.07 -7.65 2.23
CA ASP A 94 9.30 -6.54 2.78
C ASP A 94 7.88 -6.61 2.21
N ASP A 95 7.01 -7.37 2.88
CA ASP A 95 5.66 -7.69 2.41
C ASP A 95 4.61 -6.61 2.77
N ASN A 96 5.04 -5.45 3.24
CA ASN A 96 4.14 -4.43 3.81
C ASN A 96 3.50 -3.52 2.76
N ILE A 97 3.38 -3.97 1.50
CA ILE A 97 2.79 -3.17 0.41
C ILE A 97 1.31 -2.84 0.71
N ALA A 98 0.57 -3.77 1.31
CA ALA A 98 -0.82 -3.55 1.70
C ALA A 98 -0.95 -2.44 2.77
N GLU A 99 -0.07 -2.44 3.77
CA GLU A 99 -0.03 -1.40 4.80
C GLU A 99 0.34 -0.02 4.21
N VAL A 100 1.24 0.00 3.23
CA VAL A 100 1.57 1.23 2.48
C VAL A 100 0.35 1.74 1.72
N ALA A 101 -0.40 0.87 1.04
CA ALA A 101 -1.58 1.26 0.28
C ALA A 101 -2.68 1.82 1.19
N GLU A 102 -2.94 1.18 2.33
CA GLU A 102 -3.91 1.65 3.33
C GLU A 102 -3.52 3.02 3.89
N ARG A 103 -2.25 3.16 4.28
CA ARG A 103 -1.72 4.43 4.80
C ARG A 103 -1.78 5.54 3.75
N ALA A 104 -1.36 5.28 2.51
CA ALA A 104 -1.43 6.24 1.42
C ALA A 104 -2.88 6.68 1.14
N THR A 105 -3.81 5.72 1.16
CA THR A 105 -5.25 6.02 1.02
C THR A 105 -5.72 6.95 2.12
N LYS A 106 -5.39 6.64 3.38
CA LYS A 106 -5.76 7.47 4.54
C LYS A 106 -5.13 8.86 4.47
N GLU A 107 -3.84 8.96 4.13
CA GLU A 107 -3.12 10.22 3.99
C GLU A 107 -3.75 11.12 2.91
N TYR A 108 -4.03 10.56 1.73
CA TYR A 108 -4.68 11.30 0.64
C TYR A 108 -6.06 11.81 1.05
N LEU A 109 -6.88 10.94 1.64
CA LEU A 109 -8.22 11.32 2.11
C LEU A 109 -8.17 12.39 3.21
N LEU A 110 -7.18 12.35 4.11
CA LEU A 110 -6.97 13.38 5.12
C LEU A 110 -6.55 14.72 4.50
N ALA A 111 -5.63 14.71 3.55
CA ALA A 111 -5.15 15.91 2.87
C ALA A 111 -6.25 16.60 2.04
N CYS A 112 -7.19 15.83 1.50
CA CYS A 112 -8.30 16.37 0.71
C CYS A 112 -9.49 16.87 1.55
N LYS A 113 -9.49 16.72 2.89
CA LYS A 113 -10.62 17.10 3.77
C LYS A 113 -11.04 18.57 3.66
N ASP A 114 -10.08 19.46 3.43
CA ASP A 114 -10.34 20.91 3.39
C ASP A 114 -10.68 21.41 1.98
N SER A 115 -10.59 20.55 0.96
CA SER A 115 -10.75 20.93 -0.44
C SER A 115 -12.20 20.83 -0.96
N GLY A 116 -13.18 20.55 -0.10
CA GLY A 116 -14.58 20.33 -0.53
C GLY A 116 -14.78 19.09 -1.40
N VAL A 117 -13.71 18.33 -1.67
CA VAL A 117 -13.72 17.03 -2.33
C VAL A 117 -13.98 15.97 -1.26
N PHE A 118 -15.15 16.05 -0.65
CA PHE A 118 -15.68 14.92 0.08
C PHE A 118 -16.19 13.94 -0.99
N LEU A 119 -15.32 13.02 -1.43
CA LEU A 119 -15.82 11.81 -2.07
C LEU A 119 -16.88 11.27 -1.10
N ASP A 120 -18.12 11.13 -1.56
CA ASP A 120 -19.24 10.52 -0.83
C ASP A 120 -18.98 9.00 -0.58
N LEU A 121 -17.71 8.60 -0.37
CA LEU A 121 -17.27 7.31 0.14
C LEU A 121 -17.75 7.06 1.58
N LYS A 122 -18.35 8.05 2.25
CA LYS A 122 -19.09 7.78 3.49
C LYS A 122 -20.32 6.90 3.22
N GLU A 123 -21.10 7.15 2.16
CA GLU A 123 -22.31 6.35 1.93
C GLU A 123 -21.98 4.87 1.66
N SER A 124 -20.89 4.59 0.95
CA SER A 124 -20.48 3.20 0.67
C SER A 124 -19.69 2.55 1.80
N THR A 125 -18.94 3.30 2.61
CA THR A 125 -18.20 2.73 3.75
C THR A 125 -19.04 2.63 5.04
N GLU A 126 -20.05 3.47 5.23
CA GLU A 126 -20.98 3.38 6.37
C GLU A 126 -21.96 2.20 6.20
N LEU A 127 -22.44 1.90 4.98
CA LEU A 127 -23.23 0.69 4.69
C LEU A 127 -22.47 -0.62 4.93
N LEU A 128 -21.14 -0.57 4.91
CA LEU A 128 -20.27 -1.73 5.09
C LEU A 128 -19.78 -1.87 6.53
N LYS A 129 -19.73 -0.81 7.35
CA LYS A 129 -19.05 -0.85 8.64
C LYS A 129 -19.88 -1.41 9.80
N ASP A 130 -21.22 -1.38 9.74
CA ASP A 130 -22.05 -1.64 10.93
C ASP A 130 -23.01 -2.83 10.82
N GLY A 131 -22.83 -3.73 9.84
CA GLY A 131 -23.68 -4.91 9.66
C GLY A 131 -22.91 -6.22 9.49
N SER A 132 -23.41 -7.30 10.10
CA SER A 132 -22.96 -8.66 9.83
C SER A 132 -23.06 -8.96 8.31
N LEU A 133 -22.26 -9.90 7.79
CA LEU A 133 -22.29 -10.31 6.37
C LEU A 133 -23.73 -10.54 5.85
N HIS A 134 -24.60 -11.06 6.71
CA HIS A 134 -26.02 -11.31 6.45
C HIS A 134 -26.81 -10.03 6.15
N GLN A 135 -26.59 -8.95 6.90
CA GLN A 135 -27.24 -7.65 6.66
C GLN A 135 -26.79 -7.03 5.35
N ARG A 136 -25.50 -7.18 4.99
CA ARG A 136 -24.97 -6.72 3.70
C ARG A 136 -25.60 -7.48 2.52
N ILE A 137 -25.75 -8.79 2.63
CA ILE A 137 -26.39 -9.63 1.59
C ILE A 137 -27.87 -9.25 1.43
N LEU A 138 -28.59 -9.02 2.52
CA LEU A 138 -30.00 -8.60 2.49
C LEU A 138 -30.22 -7.27 1.75
N VAL A 139 -29.37 -6.26 2.00
CA VAL A 139 -29.48 -4.96 1.31
C VAL A 139 -29.27 -5.12 -0.20
N LEU A 140 -28.30 -5.93 -0.61
CA LEU A 140 -28.06 -6.20 -2.04
C LEU A 140 -29.22 -6.94 -2.70
N ILE A 141 -29.80 -7.93 -2.01
CA ILE A 141 -30.96 -8.68 -2.51
C ILE A 141 -32.18 -7.78 -2.64
N ASN A 142 -32.45 -6.92 -1.65
CA ASN A 142 -33.60 -6.02 -1.68
C ASN A 142 -33.46 -4.97 -2.79
N ASN A 143 -32.29 -4.37 -2.97
CA ASN A 143 -32.05 -3.41 -4.06
C ASN A 143 -32.19 -4.07 -5.45
N LEU A 144 -31.73 -5.31 -5.60
CA LEU A 144 -31.93 -6.09 -6.84
C LEU A 144 -33.40 -6.41 -7.10
N LEU A 145 -34.17 -6.72 -6.05
CA LEU A 145 -35.62 -6.96 -6.15
C LEU A 145 -36.39 -5.70 -6.53
N GLU A 146 -36.02 -4.53 -5.96
CA GLU A 146 -36.64 -3.25 -6.31
C GLU A 146 -36.39 -2.88 -7.77
N LEU A 147 -35.15 -2.98 -8.24
CA LEU A 147 -34.79 -2.79 -9.66
C LEU A 147 -35.54 -3.75 -10.60
N PHE A 148 -35.76 -4.99 -10.15
CA PHE A 148 -36.48 -5.99 -10.93
C PHE A 148 -38.00 -5.71 -10.98
N LEU A 149 -38.57 -5.20 -9.89
CA LEU A 149 -39.99 -4.82 -9.80
C LEU A 149 -40.28 -3.56 -10.62
N GLU A 150 -39.39 -2.57 -10.61
CA GLU A 150 -39.50 -1.37 -11.46
C GLU A 150 -39.48 -1.71 -12.95
N HIS A 151 -38.69 -2.73 -13.34
CA HIS A 151 -38.63 -3.21 -14.73
C HIS A 151 -39.84 -4.06 -15.16
N MET A 152 -40.60 -4.61 -14.22
CA MET A 152 -41.80 -5.44 -14.49
C MET A 152 -43.10 -4.64 -14.45
N LEU A 153 -43.09 -3.43 -13.89
CA LEU A 153 -44.25 -2.53 -13.77
C LEU A 153 -44.18 -1.29 -14.69
N ALA A 154 -43.14 -1.18 -15.51
CA ALA A 154 -42.99 -0.23 -16.62
C ALA A 154 -43.22 -0.92 -17.97
#